data_AF-A0A178YD18-F1
#
_entry.id   AF-A0A178YD18-F1
#
_cell.length_a   1.000
_cell.length_b   1.000
_cell.length_c   1.000
_cell.angle_alpha   90.00
_cell.angle_beta   90.00
_cell.angle_gamma   90.00
#
_symmetry.space_group_name_H-M   'P 1'
#
loop_
_entity.id
_entity.type
_entity.pdbx_description
1 polymer ?
#
loop_
_entity_poly.entity_id
_entity_poly.type
_entity_poly.pdbx_seq_one_letter_code
_entity_poly.pdbx_strand_id
1 'polypeptide(L)' 'MERRGDEPAAISPDAVEMLGKLFDQILDEHQIPREGERAEDLAARLIAIYRSGVRDLELLKKLAMRSRS' A
#
# COMPACT_ATOMS: atom_id res chain seq x y z
N MET A 1 11.36 -31.96 7.41
CA MET A 1 12.03 -30.74 6.90
C MET A 1 11.28 -30.42 5.62
N GLU A 2 10.65 -29.28 5.40
CA GLU A 2 11.10 -27.91 5.63
C GLU A 2 9.91 -27.01 6.00
N ARG A 3 10.03 -26.24 7.09
CA ARG A 3 9.21 -25.05 7.29
C ARG A 3 9.89 -23.93 6.53
N ARG A 4 9.38 -23.51 5.38
CA ARG A 4 9.74 -22.26 4.68
C ARG A 4 8.77 -22.06 3.51
N GLY A 5 8.09 -20.93 3.51
CA GLY A 5 7.05 -20.60 2.54
C GLY A 5 6.16 -19.45 2.99
N ASP A 6 6.13 -19.17 4.29
CA ASP A 6 5.67 -17.89 4.84
C ASP A 6 6.83 -16.87 4.79
N GLU A 7 7.51 -16.79 3.64
CA GLU A 7 8.24 -15.57 3.34
C GLU A 7 7.16 -14.56 2.95
N PRO A 8 7.06 -13.44 3.67
CA PRO A 8 6.08 -12.43 3.32
C PRO A 8 6.34 -12.06 1.87
N ALA A 9 5.41 -12.42 0.98
CA ALA A 9 5.58 -12.36 -0.47
C ALA A 9 6.35 -11.10 -0.84
N ALA A 10 7.62 -11.28 -1.23
CA ALA A 10 8.50 -10.16 -1.50
C ALA A 10 7.81 -9.27 -2.53
N ILE A 11 7.68 -7.98 -2.22
CA ILE A 11 7.02 -7.05 -3.12
C ILE A 11 7.96 -6.88 -4.32
N SER A 12 7.53 -7.35 -5.48
CA SER A 12 8.27 -7.20 -6.73
C SER A 12 8.53 -5.72 -7.01
N PRO A 13 9.64 -5.35 -7.68
CA PRO A 13 9.93 -3.96 -8.02
C PRO A 13 8.79 -3.29 -8.81
N ASP A 14 8.13 -4.04 -9.69
CA ASP A 14 6.93 -3.59 -10.42
C ASP A 14 5.77 -3.21 -9.49
N ALA A 15 5.56 -4.00 -8.44
CA ALA A 15 4.56 -3.73 -7.42
C ALA A 15 4.93 -2.52 -6.55
N VAL A 16 6.21 -2.33 -6.23
CA VAL A 16 6.67 -1.12 -5.53
C VAL A 16 6.40 0.13 -6.38
N GLU A 17 6.70 0.08 -7.69
CA GLU A 17 6.44 1.19 -8.61
C GLU A 17 4.93 1.49 -8.72
N MET A 18 4.10 0.45 -8.84
CA MET A 18 2.65 0.57 -8.86
C MET A 18 2.10 1.21 -7.58
N LEU A 19 2.55 0.72 -6.41
CA LEU A 19 2.13 1.27 -5.11
C LEU A 19 2.61 2.72 -4.93
N GLY A 20 3.82 3.06 -5.41
CA GLY A 20 4.34 4.42 -5.42
C GLY A 20 3.48 5.37 -6.26
N LYS A 21 3.12 4.98 -7.48
CA LYS A 21 2.22 5.78 -8.35
C LYS A 21 0.84 5.96 -7.74
N LEU A 22 0.30 4.93 -7.08
CA LEU A 22 -0.98 4.99 -6.40
C LEU A 22 -0.91 5.91 -5.17
N PHE A 23 0.18 5.80 -4.41
CA PHE A 23 0.44 6.64 -3.25
C PHE A 23 0.51 8.13 -3.64
N ASP A 24 1.33 8.49 -4.64
CA ASP A 24 1.44 9.87 -5.11
C ASP A 24 0.09 10.40 -5.65
N GLN A 25 -0.71 9.58 -6.35
CA GLN A 25 -2.08 9.97 -6.77
C GLN A 25 -2.98 10.29 -5.56
N ILE A 26 -3.00 9.42 -4.55
CA ILE A 26 -3.84 9.64 -3.36
C ILE A 26 -3.39 10.91 -2.62
N LEU A 27 -2.08 11.16 -2.51
CA LEU A 27 -1.55 12.37 -1.89
C LEU A 27 -2.02 13.63 -2.63
N ASP A 28 -1.92 13.63 -3.97
CA ASP A 28 -2.36 14.76 -4.79
C ASP A 28 -3.88 14.99 -4.68
N GLU A 29 -4.68 13.94 -4.87
CA GLU A 29 -6.14 14.00 -4.84
C GLU A 29 -6.70 14.46 -3.49
N HIS A 30 -6.07 14.05 -2.39
CA HIS A 30 -6.50 14.41 -1.03
C HIS A 30 -5.71 15.60 -0.45
N GLN A 31 -4.83 16.22 -1.23
CA GLN A 31 -3.90 17.27 -0.80
C GLN A 31 -3.16 16.92 0.51
N ILE A 32 -2.76 15.65 0.64
CA ILE A 32 -2.00 15.17 1.78
C ILE A 32 -0.51 15.47 1.50
N PRO A 33 0.21 16.13 2.42
CA PRO A 33 1.64 16.31 2.27
C PRO A 33 2.32 14.94 2.25
N ARG A 34 3.26 14.73 1.33
CA ARG A 34 4.07 13.50 1.21
C ARG A 34 4.88 13.20 2.48
N GLU A 35 5.10 14.21 3.29
CA GLU A 35 5.84 14.14 4.54
C GLU A 35 4.87 14.25 5.72
N GLY A 36 5.02 13.33 6.68
CA GLY A 36 4.25 13.31 7.91
C GLY A 36 3.46 12.01 8.12
N GLU A 37 2.92 11.88 9.32
CA GLU A 37 2.30 10.65 9.83
C GLU A 37 1.19 10.11 8.92
N ARG A 38 0.41 11.00 8.28
CA ARG A 38 -0.66 10.60 7.36
C ARG A 38 -0.15 9.90 6.11
N ALA A 39 0.96 10.39 5.55
CA ALA A 39 1.59 9.80 4.37
C ALA A 39 2.28 8.47 4.73
N GLU A 40 2.94 8.40 5.88
CA GLU A 40 3.55 7.16 6.37
C GLU A 40 2.49 6.08 6.65
N ASP A 41 1.39 6.42 7.32
CA ASP A 41 0.27 5.50 7.59
C ASP A 41 -0.37 5.02 6.28
N LEU A 42 -0.54 5.91 5.29
CA LEU A 42 -1.05 5.55 3.98
C LEU A 42 -0.13 4.57 3.25
N ALA A 43 1.18 4.82 3.23
CA ALA A 43 2.17 3.96 2.60
C ALA A 43 2.21 2.57 3.28
N ALA A 44 2.23 2.53 4.60
CA ALA A 44 2.21 1.29 5.38
C ALA A 44 0.94 0.48 5.10
N ARG A 45 -0.22 1.13 5.00
CA ARG A 45 -1.49 0.47 4.65
C ARG A 45 -1.49 -0.10 3.24
N LEU A 46 -1.06 0.67 2.25
CA LEU A 46 -0.99 0.21 0.86
C LEU A 46 -0.15 -1.07 0.76
N ILE A 47 1.00 -1.08 1.43
CA ILE A 47 1.89 -2.25 1.53
C ILE A 47 1.19 -3.43 2.22
N ALA A 48 0.52 -3.19 3.36
CA ALA A 48 -0.18 -4.24 4.11
C ALA A 48 -1.33 -4.87 3.31
N ILE A 49 -2.15 -4.04 2.65
CA ILE A 49 -3.28 -4.48 1.82
C ILE A 49 -2.77 -5.27 0.59
N TYR A 50 -1.70 -4.79 -0.05
CA TYR A 50 -1.07 -5.50 -1.17
C TYR A 50 -0.54 -6.87 -0.76
N ARG A 51 0.14 -6.95 0.39
CA ARG A 51 0.63 -8.22 0.96
C ARG A 51 -0.50 -9.18 1.36
N SER A 52 -1.69 -8.68 1.63
CA SER A 52 -2.89 -9.50 1.85
C SER A 52 -3.42 -10.15 0.56
N GLY A 53 -2.86 -9.82 -0.61
CA GLY A 53 -3.23 -10.38 -1.91
C GLY A 53 -4.11 -9.46 -2.76
N VAL A 54 -4.42 -8.25 -2.30
CA VAL A 54 -5.19 -7.29 -3.10
C VAL A 54 -4.28 -6.65 -4.15
N ARG A 55 -4.60 -6.87 -5.42
CA ARG A 55 -3.86 -6.30 -6.57
C ARG A 55 -4.66 -5.26 -7.35
N ASP A 56 -5.92 -5.07 -6.99
CA ASP A 56 -6.82 -4.12 -7.64
C ASP A 56 -6.57 -2.71 -7.10
N LEU A 57 -6.26 -1.77 -7.99
CA LEU A 57 -5.84 -0.41 -7.64
C LEU A 57 -6.95 0.41 -6.98
N GLU A 58 -8.17 0.31 -7.50
CA GLU A 58 -9.32 1.02 -6.93
C GLU A 58 -9.65 0.47 -5.55
N LEU A 59 -9.59 -0.86 -5.38
CA LEU A 59 -9.82 -1.49 -4.09
C LEU A 59 -8.71 -1.15 -3.08
N LEU A 60 -7.44 -1.15 -3.50
CA LEU A 60 -6.29 -0.73 -2.68
C LEU A 60 -6.48 0.69 -2.16
N LYS A 61 -6.78 1.63 -3.04
CA LYS A 61 -7.05 3.03 -2.68
C LYS A 61 -8.20 3.15 -1.69
N LYS A 62 -9.33 2.49 -1.98
CA LYS A 62 -10.51 2.52 -1.13
C LYS A 62 -10.24 1.95 0.27
N LEU A 63 -9.50 0.85 0.36
CA LEU A 63 -9.15 0.22 1.63
C LEU A 63 -8.12 1.04 2.41
N ALA A 64 -7.13 1.62 1.74
CA ALA A 64 -6.12 2.45 2.37
C ALA A 64 -6.72 3.74 2.96
N MET A 65 -7.66 4.36 2.24
CA MET A 65 -8.40 5.55 2.67
C MET A 65 -9.51 5.29 3.69
N ARG A 66 -9.88 4.03 3.92
CA ARG A 66 -10.84 3.68 4.96
C ARG A 66 -10.16 3.83 6.31
N SER A 67 -10.17 5.06 6.85
CA SER A 67 -9.78 5.32 8.23
C SER A 67 -10.55 4.38 9.15
N ARG A 68 -9.84 3.66 10.02
CA ARG A 68 -10.50 2.89 11.07
C ARG A 68 -11.00 3.93 12.07
N SER A 69 -12.25 4.35 11.91
CA SER A 69 -13.01 5.09 12.91
C SER A 69 -13.00 4.36 14.25
#